data_AF-A0A843C4F9-F1
#
_entry.id   AF-A0A843C4F9-F1
#
_cell.length_a   1.000
_cell.length_b   1.000
_cell.length_c   1.000
_cell.angle_alpha   90.00
_cell.angle_beta   90.00
_cell.angle_gamma   90.00
#
_symmetry.space_group_name_H-M   'P 1'
#
loop_
_entity.id
_entity.type
_entity.pdbx_description
1 polymer ?
#
loop_
_entity_poly.entity_id
_entity_poly.type
_entity_poly.pdbx_seq_one_letter_code
_entity_poly.pdbx_strand_id
1 'polypeptide(L)'
;MRLGIILIITCMLTTTISSTHSFYNQLITIDSEGIEDDESVLASQGTNPIVISMITQAGDPGIDWENLTIVDSPYQPITPTVVVDSYGRKHIFWSNYANGRSLFHQLIYENGTYATLDLLDSRSMNFEYRLDAVADKIGRVHLAFCWGSTQDSSHTYYQNWFNGTWSSTERIDPGVIGGGYTLPSHSPQITVDQYNTPHIIWSGASQLAMFEDLLMYPVFYQMRLGEDSWSEILFSEFAKPYNFKIAITNDDIIHVVLSQRLGEIYYVLHRIEYLDKHIDDTSWGLVERIGQEEMDGGKTYVPGPEILAINNTVHVFINSISEIDGPSLVYLNKTESSWNDPSILSLEVSQLGLNVPDAAATPRGDIILTWPNNQYVATYVGGIHIMLYDSLLGTWTDAVLITNNYTTAWSPSVAYDENTDEIHVLWRDNHPVSGQAMYYIKGIFDTDLDGLSNSEELSIYFTDPLDADSDDDLLMDGDEILNGLDPMDPDQDLDLILDGWEIAYGLDPLNTTDASDDFEPDGLTNVEEFAWDTDPYLSDTDSDTLTDGDEVNIHGTHPNNPDTDDDQLTDGDEIFIHGTNATNPDSESDGMPDGYEIANSLNPLFNDSGLDPDLDTITNLGEFGYGTNP
;
A
#
# COMPACT_ATOMS: atom_id res chain seq x y z
N MET A 1 -21.02 -12.35 -58.48
CA MET A 1 -21.88 -13.30 -57.76
C MET A 1 -22.09 -12.75 -56.36
N ARG A 2 -23.35 -12.49 -56.01
CA ARG A 2 -24.00 -12.42 -54.66
C ARG A 2 -23.21 -11.77 -53.48
N LEU A 3 -23.61 -10.56 -53.03
CA LEU A 3 -24.59 -10.25 -51.94
C LEU A 3 -23.95 -10.42 -50.55
N GLY A 4 -24.01 -9.53 -49.56
CA GLY A 4 -24.74 -8.28 -49.29
C GLY A 4 -24.98 -8.14 -47.75
N ILE A 5 -25.34 -6.93 -47.28
CA ILE A 5 -26.09 -6.60 -46.01
C ILE A 5 -25.21 -6.51 -44.72
N ILE A 6 -24.91 -5.31 -44.17
CA ILE A 6 -25.68 -4.38 -43.26
C ILE A 6 -25.95 -4.95 -41.85
N LEU A 7 -25.39 -4.30 -40.81
CA LEU A 7 -26.20 -3.73 -39.71
C LEU A 7 -25.45 -2.62 -38.96
N ILE A 8 -26.06 -1.44 -38.96
CA ILE A 8 -25.83 -0.30 -38.08
C ILE A 8 -26.77 -0.49 -36.90
N ILE A 9 -26.29 -0.32 -35.66
CA ILE A 9 -27.10 0.19 -34.55
C ILE A 9 -26.32 1.36 -33.94
N THR A 10 -26.72 2.56 -34.34
CA THR A 10 -26.61 3.79 -33.55
C THR A 10 -27.71 3.77 -32.48
N CYS A 11 -27.36 4.13 -31.25
CA CYS A 11 -28.26 4.95 -30.43
C CYS A 11 -27.44 6.13 -29.90
N MET A 12 -27.89 7.32 -30.27
CA MET A 12 -27.45 8.62 -29.76
C MET A 12 -28.23 8.95 -28.48
N LEU A 13 -27.61 9.73 -27.60
CA LEU A 13 -28.10 10.98 -26.99
C LEU A 13 -26.89 11.54 -26.19
N THR A 14 -26.18 12.59 -26.63
CA THR A 14 -26.45 14.04 -26.45
C THR A 14 -26.57 14.41 -24.96
N THR A 15 -25.91 15.42 -24.37
CA THR A 15 -25.02 16.52 -24.83
C THR A 15 -24.61 17.29 -23.56
N THR A 16 -23.35 17.78 -23.49
CA THR A 16 -22.89 19.12 -22.97
C THR A 16 -23.05 19.40 -21.46
N ILE A 17 -22.14 20.03 -20.68
CA ILE A 17 -21.27 21.23 -20.82
C ILE A 17 -20.21 21.24 -19.67
N SER A 18 -19.00 21.81 -19.93
CA SER A 18 -18.05 22.54 -19.03
C SER A 18 -17.52 21.89 -17.74
N SER A 19 -16.33 22.11 -17.20
CA SER A 19 -15.24 23.06 -17.48
C SER A 19 -13.89 22.43 -17.11
N THR A 20 -12.88 22.87 -17.83
CA THR A 20 -11.43 22.79 -17.66
C THR A 20 -10.84 22.69 -16.24
N HIS A 21 -10.01 21.65 -16.00
CA HIS A 21 -8.65 21.83 -15.48
C HIS A 21 -7.67 21.00 -16.32
N SER A 22 -6.73 21.68 -16.96
CA SER A 22 -5.78 21.11 -17.90
C SER A 22 -4.48 20.71 -17.19
N PHE A 23 -4.17 19.41 -17.14
CA PHE A 23 -2.79 18.95 -16.96
C PHE A 23 -2.24 18.41 -18.30
N TYR A 24 -1.13 18.99 -18.71
CA TYR A 24 -0.40 18.71 -19.95
C TYR A 24 0.22 17.30 -19.87
N ASN A 25 -0.38 16.30 -20.52
CA ASN A 25 0.29 15.03 -20.80
C ASN A 25 1.11 15.16 -22.08
N GLN A 26 2.43 15.28 -21.94
CA GLN A 26 3.36 15.27 -23.06
C GLN A 26 3.58 13.81 -23.52
N LEU A 27 2.75 13.36 -24.47
CA LEU A 27 2.96 12.10 -25.19
C LEU A 27 4.26 12.19 -26.01
N ILE A 28 5.31 11.47 -25.58
CA ILE A 28 6.49 11.22 -26.41
C ILE A 28 6.22 9.97 -27.24
N THR A 29 5.91 10.16 -28.52
CA THR A 29 5.96 9.11 -29.54
C THR A 29 7.41 8.84 -29.92
N ILE A 30 7.90 7.61 -29.72
CA ILE A 30 9.19 7.16 -30.25
C ILE A 30 8.94 6.49 -31.60
N ASP A 31 9.42 7.12 -32.66
CA ASP A 31 9.45 6.57 -34.02
C ASP A 31 10.41 5.38 -34.11
N SER A 32 9.94 4.30 -34.73
CA SER A 32 10.73 3.10 -35.02
C SER A 32 11.49 3.25 -36.34
N GLU A 33 12.79 3.51 -36.30
CA GLU A 33 13.68 3.28 -37.45
C GLU A 33 14.99 2.59 -37.04
N GLY A 34 15.17 1.36 -37.58
CA GLY A 34 16.46 0.83 -38.02
C GLY A 34 17.47 0.34 -36.98
N ILE A 35 17.43 -0.96 -36.64
CA ILE A 35 18.59 -1.67 -36.09
C ILE A 35 19.16 -2.54 -37.23
N GLU A 36 20.31 -2.14 -37.78
CA GLU A 36 21.21 -3.04 -38.50
C GLU A 36 22.21 -3.65 -37.52
N ASP A 37 22.53 -4.92 -37.77
CA ASP A 37 23.46 -5.77 -37.03
C ASP A 37 24.83 -5.09 -36.82
N ASP A 38 25.29 -5.04 -35.56
CA ASP A 38 26.71 -5.20 -35.27
C ASP A 38 26.92 -5.81 -33.88
N GLU A 39 27.54 -6.98 -33.86
CA GLU A 39 28.12 -7.58 -32.67
C GLU A 39 29.22 -6.65 -32.11
N SER A 40 29.41 -6.69 -30.78
CA SER A 40 30.57 -6.18 -30.02
C SER A 40 30.50 -4.79 -29.34
N VAL A 41 29.49 -4.51 -28.51
CA VAL A 41 29.64 -3.54 -27.40
C VAL A 41 28.80 -3.96 -26.18
N LEU A 42 29.31 -4.85 -25.32
CA LEU A 42 28.73 -5.08 -23.98
C LEU A 42 29.85 -5.25 -22.94
N ALA A 43 30.61 -4.18 -22.75
CA ALA A 43 31.31 -3.90 -21.50
C ALA A 43 31.41 -2.38 -21.39
N SER A 44 30.92 -1.82 -20.28
CA SER A 44 30.93 -0.39 -19.92
C SER A 44 29.98 0.52 -20.73
N GLN A 45 28.75 0.68 -20.25
CA GLN A 45 28.11 1.98 -20.01
C GLN A 45 26.96 1.74 -19.03
N GLY A 46 26.93 2.50 -17.93
CA GLY A 46 25.90 2.42 -16.91
C GLY A 46 24.56 2.90 -17.45
N THR A 47 23.71 1.98 -17.88
CA THR A 47 22.29 2.25 -18.04
C THR A 47 21.68 2.23 -16.64
N ASN A 48 21.48 3.43 -16.08
CA ASN A 48 20.58 3.59 -14.95
C ASN A 48 19.23 2.95 -15.30
N PRO A 49 18.59 2.23 -14.37
CA PRO A 49 17.27 1.68 -14.62
C PRO A 49 16.30 2.80 -15.01
N ILE A 50 15.53 2.57 -16.08
CA ILE A 50 14.54 3.53 -16.59
C ILE A 50 13.34 3.48 -15.63
N VAL A 51 13.13 4.56 -14.88
CA VAL A 51 11.96 4.77 -14.03
C VAL A 51 10.74 4.93 -14.96
N ILE A 52 9.79 4.00 -14.88
CA ILE A 52 8.48 4.13 -15.52
C ILE A 52 7.45 4.04 -14.41
N SER A 53 6.96 5.20 -13.94
CA SER A 53 5.85 5.25 -13.00
C SER A 53 4.57 4.82 -13.74
N MET A 54 3.84 3.86 -13.19
CA MET A 54 2.47 3.59 -13.62
C MET A 54 1.53 3.65 -12.41
N ILE A 55 0.64 4.64 -12.48
CA ILE A 55 -0.74 4.71 -11.99
C ILE A 55 -0.97 4.64 -10.47
N THR A 56 -1.59 5.72 -9.99
CA THR A 56 -2.47 5.84 -8.82
C THR A 56 -3.63 4.84 -8.88
N GLN A 57 -3.84 4.04 -7.83
CA GLN A 57 -5.12 3.34 -7.65
C GLN A 57 -5.72 3.64 -6.28
N ALA A 58 -7.05 3.67 -6.27
CA ALA A 58 -7.90 4.42 -5.36
C ALA A 58 -8.02 3.83 -3.94
N GLY A 59 -7.98 4.72 -2.95
CA GLY A 59 -8.59 4.56 -1.63
C GLY A 59 -7.97 3.47 -0.75
N ASP A 60 -6.65 3.49 -0.59
CA ASP A 60 -5.92 2.54 0.25
C ASP A 60 -6.19 2.80 1.74
N PRO A 61 -6.63 1.82 2.54
CA PRO A 61 -6.70 1.99 3.97
C PRO A 61 -5.30 1.83 4.56
N GLY A 62 -4.52 2.89 4.52
CA GLY A 62 -3.46 3.11 5.50
C GLY A 62 -2.00 3.15 5.02
N ILE A 63 -1.77 3.33 3.71
CA ILE A 63 -0.42 3.57 3.18
C ILE A 63 -0.48 4.63 2.09
N ASP A 64 0.26 5.72 2.27
CA ASP A 64 0.58 6.61 1.15
C ASP A 64 1.80 6.08 0.37
N TRP A 65 1.57 5.79 -0.91
CA TRP A 65 2.56 5.15 -1.78
C TRP A 65 3.25 6.14 -2.70
N GLU A 66 4.58 6.07 -2.75
CA GLU A 66 5.34 6.74 -3.78
C GLU A 66 5.42 5.93 -5.09
N ASN A 67 5.79 6.62 -6.17
CA ASN A 67 5.84 6.10 -7.53
C ASN A 67 6.59 4.75 -7.68
N LEU A 68 5.93 3.79 -8.34
CA LEU A 68 6.53 2.52 -8.76
C LEU A 68 7.79 2.74 -9.61
N THR A 69 8.91 2.18 -9.17
CA THR A 69 10.19 2.21 -9.89
C THR A 69 10.53 0.83 -10.45
N ILE A 70 10.92 0.78 -11.72
CA ILE A 70 11.43 -0.43 -12.36
C ILE A 70 12.94 -0.46 -12.15
N VAL A 71 13.44 -1.46 -11.43
CA VAL A 71 14.87 -1.76 -11.38
C VAL A 71 15.17 -2.72 -12.53
N ASP A 72 15.48 -2.16 -13.69
CA ASP A 72 15.81 -2.94 -14.88
C ASP A 72 17.14 -3.68 -14.68
N SER A 73 17.05 -4.98 -14.38
CA SER A 73 18.18 -5.90 -14.47
C SER A 73 18.31 -6.32 -15.94
N PRO A 74 19.47 -6.13 -16.61
CA PRO A 74 19.66 -6.57 -17.98
C PRO A 74 19.52 -8.10 -18.17
N TYR A 75 19.33 -8.84 -17.08
CA TYR A 75 19.20 -10.28 -17.04
C TYR A 75 18.05 -10.69 -16.11
N GLN A 76 17.17 -11.54 -16.61
CA GLN A 76 16.02 -12.15 -15.94
C GLN A 76 16.23 -12.44 -14.43
N PRO A 77 15.70 -11.59 -13.52
CA PRO A 77 15.98 -11.65 -12.09
C PRO A 77 15.21 -12.77 -11.37
N ILE A 78 15.81 -13.26 -10.30
CA ILE A 78 15.33 -14.35 -9.47
C ILE A 78 15.65 -14.03 -8.01
N THR A 79 14.73 -14.39 -7.11
CA THR A 79 14.85 -14.20 -5.65
C THR A 79 15.29 -12.78 -5.28
N PRO A 80 14.51 -11.76 -5.68
CA PRO A 80 14.77 -10.41 -5.21
C PRO A 80 14.61 -10.36 -3.69
N THR A 81 15.52 -9.68 -3.00
CA THR A 81 15.45 -9.46 -1.56
C THR A 81 15.86 -8.02 -1.27
N VAL A 82 15.06 -7.33 -0.45
CA VAL A 82 15.37 -6.00 0.07
C VAL A 82 15.62 -6.10 1.57
N VAL A 83 16.63 -5.36 2.04
CA VAL A 83 16.95 -5.23 3.47
C VAL A 83 17.28 -3.78 3.73
N VAL A 84 16.75 -3.20 4.81
CA VAL A 84 17.16 -1.88 5.29
C VAL A 84 18.10 -2.05 6.47
N ASP A 85 19.23 -1.36 6.45
CA ASP A 85 20.15 -1.35 7.57
C ASP A 85 19.87 -0.21 8.57
N SER A 86 20.53 -0.25 9.73
CA SER A 86 20.33 0.74 10.80
C SER A 86 20.76 2.18 10.45
N TYR A 87 21.17 2.46 9.22
CA TYR A 87 21.50 3.79 8.72
C TYR A 87 20.57 4.20 7.56
N GLY A 88 19.40 3.56 7.43
CA GLY A 88 18.42 3.88 6.38
C GLY A 88 18.87 3.52 4.97
N ARG A 89 19.90 2.66 4.82
CA ARG A 89 20.39 2.26 3.50
C ARG A 89 19.66 1.01 3.05
N LYS A 90 19.13 1.07 1.83
CA LYS A 90 18.37 -0.03 1.23
C LYS A 90 19.31 -0.92 0.41
N HIS A 91 19.48 -2.16 0.84
CA HIS A 91 20.28 -3.18 0.17
C HIS A 91 19.38 -4.08 -0.66
N ILE A 92 19.58 -4.08 -1.97
CA ILE A 92 18.81 -4.92 -2.90
C ILE A 92 19.71 -6.03 -3.43
N PHE A 93 19.23 -7.27 -3.32
CA PHE A 93 19.90 -8.47 -3.80
C PHE A 93 19.05 -9.18 -4.84
N TRP A 94 19.70 -9.74 -5.86
CA TRP A 94 19.04 -10.64 -6.80
C TRP A 94 20.03 -11.56 -7.48
N SER A 95 19.51 -12.64 -8.03
CA SER A 95 20.26 -13.50 -8.96
C SER A 95 19.64 -13.47 -10.35
N ASN A 96 20.30 -14.03 -11.37
CA ASN A 96 19.79 -14.07 -12.73
C ASN A 96 19.84 -15.45 -13.40
N TYR A 97 19.05 -15.65 -14.47
CA TYR A 97 19.06 -16.89 -15.28
C TYR A 97 20.13 -16.93 -16.39
N ALA A 98 20.70 -15.79 -16.82
CA ALA A 98 21.52 -15.70 -18.05
C ALA A 98 23.02 -16.00 -17.86
N ASN A 99 23.65 -16.63 -18.87
CA ASN A 99 25.10 -16.78 -19.10
C ASN A 99 25.99 -17.05 -17.87
N GLY A 100 25.51 -17.88 -16.95
CA GLY A 100 26.31 -18.39 -15.85
C GLY A 100 25.71 -18.22 -14.48
N ARG A 101 24.61 -17.46 -14.34
CA ARG A 101 23.94 -17.16 -13.07
C ARG A 101 24.87 -16.40 -12.10
N SER A 102 24.58 -15.13 -11.91
CA SER A 102 25.35 -14.22 -11.07
C SER A 102 24.51 -13.74 -9.89
N LEU A 103 25.19 -13.40 -8.79
CA LEU A 103 24.61 -12.77 -7.61
C LEU A 103 24.99 -11.30 -7.61
N PHE A 104 23.98 -10.44 -7.57
CA PHE A 104 24.12 -8.99 -7.61
C PHE A 104 23.68 -8.37 -6.30
N HIS A 105 24.27 -7.21 -6.02
CA HIS A 105 23.87 -6.33 -4.94
C HIS A 105 23.90 -4.89 -5.43
N GLN A 106 22.91 -4.10 -5.00
CA GLN A 106 22.89 -2.66 -5.23
C GLN A 106 22.37 -1.95 -4.00
N LEU A 107 23.04 -0.85 -3.64
CA LEU A 107 22.66 0.03 -2.55
C LEU A 107 21.82 1.19 -3.10
N ILE A 108 20.74 1.54 -2.41
CA ILE A 108 20.03 2.81 -2.58
C ILE A 108 20.27 3.63 -1.31
N TYR A 109 20.79 4.85 -1.49
CA TYR A 109 20.98 5.80 -0.41
C TYR A 109 19.67 6.50 -0.05
N GLU A 110 19.60 7.08 1.15
CA GLU A 110 18.42 7.84 1.64
C GLU A 110 17.93 8.90 0.64
N ASN A 111 18.85 9.57 -0.07
CA ASN A 111 18.50 10.57 -1.09
C ASN A 111 17.97 9.98 -2.41
N GLY A 112 17.62 8.68 -2.44
CA GLY A 112 17.12 7.95 -3.61
C GLY A 112 18.17 7.62 -4.67
N THR A 113 19.45 7.97 -4.47
CA THR A 113 20.50 7.68 -5.44
C THR A 113 20.99 6.24 -5.35
N TYR A 114 21.27 5.65 -6.52
CA TYR A 114 21.77 4.28 -6.62
C TYR A 114 23.29 4.25 -6.58
N ALA A 115 23.86 3.35 -5.78
CA ALA A 115 25.27 3.03 -5.84
C ALA A 115 25.63 2.21 -7.10
N THR A 116 26.93 2.02 -7.30
CA THR A 116 27.44 1.13 -8.35
C THR A 116 26.98 -0.29 -8.09
N LEU A 117 26.60 -1.00 -9.16
CA LEU A 117 26.22 -2.40 -9.12
C LEU A 117 27.40 -3.28 -8.69
N ASP A 118 27.23 -4.02 -7.59
CA ASP A 118 28.18 -5.01 -7.12
C ASP A 118 27.87 -6.38 -7.72
N LEU A 119 28.90 -7.03 -8.28
CA LEU A 119 28.86 -8.44 -8.67
C LEU A 119 29.50 -9.26 -7.55
N LEU A 120 28.67 -9.81 -6.65
CA LEU A 120 29.15 -10.53 -5.47
C LEU A 120 29.71 -11.90 -5.80
N ASP A 121 29.09 -12.59 -6.77
CA ASP A 121 29.56 -13.88 -7.25
C ASP A 121 29.16 -14.08 -8.72
N SER A 122 30.04 -14.67 -9.52
CA SER A 122 29.82 -14.98 -10.93
C SER A 122 30.49 -16.30 -11.29
N ARG A 123 29.78 -17.41 -11.13
CA ARG A 123 30.30 -18.76 -11.42
C ARG A 123 29.42 -19.44 -12.45
N SER A 124 29.93 -19.61 -13.68
CA SER A 124 29.21 -20.19 -14.80
C SER A 124 28.70 -21.63 -14.54
N MET A 125 27.41 -21.86 -14.24
CA MET A 125 26.76 -23.20 -14.26
C MET A 125 25.22 -23.18 -13.98
N ASN A 126 24.57 -24.35 -14.01
CA ASN A 126 23.14 -24.55 -14.32
C ASN A 126 22.11 -24.48 -13.16
N PHE A 127 22.48 -24.30 -11.89
CA PHE A 127 21.53 -24.35 -10.76
C PHE A 127 21.30 -22.99 -10.08
N GLU A 128 20.13 -22.81 -9.46
CA GLU A 128 19.56 -21.51 -9.06
C GLU A 128 20.22 -21.01 -7.76
N TYR A 129 20.52 -19.70 -7.68
CA TYR A 129 20.86 -19.10 -6.40
C TYR A 129 19.59 -18.98 -5.59
N ARG A 130 19.65 -19.47 -4.35
CA ARG A 130 18.73 -19.06 -3.29
C ARG A 130 19.56 -18.23 -2.34
N LEU A 131 19.01 -17.11 -1.93
CA LEU A 131 19.63 -16.20 -1.00
C LEU A 131 18.61 -15.80 0.05
N ASP A 132 19.15 -15.36 1.17
CA ASP A 132 18.43 -14.68 2.22
C ASP A 132 19.38 -13.70 2.88
N ALA A 133 18.85 -12.57 3.35
CA ALA A 133 19.65 -11.48 3.90
C ALA A 133 18.95 -10.82 5.07
N VAL A 134 19.74 -10.34 6.02
CA VAL A 134 19.24 -9.65 7.22
C VAL A 134 20.23 -8.58 7.65
N ALA A 135 19.72 -7.43 8.11
CA ALA A 135 20.55 -6.40 8.71
C ALA A 135 20.59 -6.57 10.23
N ASP A 136 21.71 -6.18 10.82
CA ASP A 136 21.84 -6.10 12.28
C ASP A 136 21.72 -4.66 12.78
N LYS A 137 21.62 -4.50 14.10
CA LYS A 137 21.39 -3.20 14.75
C LYS A 137 22.59 -2.26 14.71
N ILE A 138 23.72 -2.68 14.13
CA ILE A 138 24.91 -1.83 13.95
C ILE A 138 25.19 -1.50 12.48
N GLY A 139 24.27 -1.93 11.60
CA GLY A 139 24.29 -1.66 10.17
C GLY A 139 25.24 -2.56 9.37
N ARG A 140 25.48 -3.78 9.86
CA ARG A 140 26.01 -4.87 9.01
C ARG A 140 24.85 -5.54 8.29
N VAL A 141 25.08 -5.91 7.04
CA VAL A 141 24.14 -6.75 6.29
C VAL A 141 24.75 -8.13 6.10
N HIS A 142 24.06 -9.14 6.59
CA HIS A 142 24.45 -10.53 6.52
C HIS A 142 23.75 -11.19 5.35
N LEU A 143 24.52 -11.85 4.49
CA LEU A 143 24.02 -12.50 3.28
C LEU A 143 24.37 -13.98 3.33
N ALA A 144 23.35 -14.83 3.32
CA ALA A 144 23.50 -16.26 3.12
C ALA A 144 23.00 -16.63 1.73
N PHE A 145 23.77 -17.41 0.99
CA PHE A 145 23.38 -17.85 -0.35
C PHE A 145 23.90 -19.24 -0.64
N CYS A 146 23.18 -20.00 -1.47
CA CYS A 146 23.66 -21.29 -1.95
C CYS A 146 23.94 -21.29 -3.44
N TRP A 147 24.95 -22.05 -3.85
CA TRP A 147 25.34 -22.22 -5.24
C TRP A 147 25.88 -23.63 -5.51
N GLY A 148 25.56 -24.19 -6.68
CA GLY A 148 26.05 -25.49 -7.16
C GLY A 148 25.91 -25.66 -8.67
N SER A 149 26.65 -26.63 -9.24
CA SER A 149 26.53 -27.00 -10.66
C SER A 149 25.30 -27.86 -10.95
N THR A 150 24.83 -28.58 -9.94
CA THR A 150 23.60 -29.37 -9.89
C THR A 150 22.97 -29.16 -8.53
N GLN A 151 21.72 -29.63 -8.37
CA GLN A 151 21.13 -29.76 -7.04
C GLN A 151 22.11 -30.53 -6.13
N ASP A 152 22.69 -31.61 -6.62
CA ASP A 152 23.58 -32.49 -5.85
C ASP A 152 25.01 -31.96 -5.57
N SER A 153 25.36 -30.76 -6.03
CA SER A 153 26.70 -30.16 -5.83
C SER A 153 26.65 -28.77 -5.21
N SER A 154 25.48 -28.39 -4.70
CA SER A 154 25.24 -27.08 -4.10
C SER A 154 25.83 -26.95 -2.70
N HIS A 155 26.34 -25.78 -2.38
CA HIS A 155 27.02 -25.42 -1.15
C HIS A 155 26.47 -24.09 -0.63
N THR A 156 26.46 -23.92 0.69
CA THR A 156 25.97 -22.73 1.37
C THR A 156 27.17 -21.85 1.69
N TYR A 157 27.02 -20.57 1.42
CA TYR A 157 28.02 -19.55 1.62
C TYR A 157 27.46 -18.39 2.42
N TYR A 158 28.38 -17.69 3.07
CA TYR A 158 28.11 -16.50 3.85
C TYR A 158 29.07 -15.37 3.46
N GLN A 159 28.52 -14.16 3.42
CA GLN A 159 29.26 -12.92 3.39
C GLN A 159 28.55 -11.92 4.32
N ASN A 160 29.29 -10.91 4.78
CA ASN A 160 28.68 -9.73 5.37
C ASN A 160 29.22 -8.47 4.71
N TRP A 161 28.36 -7.46 4.63
CA TRP A 161 28.72 -6.12 4.26
C TRP A 161 28.80 -5.25 5.49
N PHE A 162 29.87 -4.46 5.57
CA PHE A 162 30.01 -3.45 6.60
C PHE A 162 30.82 -2.27 6.07
N ASN A 163 30.30 -1.06 6.29
CA ASN A 163 31.00 0.20 6.00
C ASN A 163 31.54 0.27 4.55
N GLY A 164 30.70 -0.11 3.57
CA GLY A 164 31.03 -0.03 2.14
C GLY A 164 31.85 -1.21 1.61
N THR A 165 32.10 -2.25 2.40
CA THR A 165 32.92 -3.40 1.97
C THR A 165 32.28 -4.74 2.31
N TRP A 166 32.37 -5.67 1.37
CA TRP A 166 32.00 -7.08 1.56
C TRP A 166 33.16 -7.88 2.14
N SER A 167 32.84 -8.78 3.09
CA SER A 167 33.76 -9.79 3.60
C SER A 167 34.13 -10.82 2.52
N SER A 168 35.17 -11.61 2.77
CA SER A 168 35.44 -12.77 1.94
C SER A 168 34.28 -13.77 1.98
N THR A 169 34.03 -14.47 0.88
CA THR A 169 33.07 -15.57 0.83
C THR A 169 33.52 -16.73 1.69
N GLU A 170 32.71 -17.09 2.67
CA GLU A 170 32.93 -18.24 3.54
C GLU A 170 31.99 -19.37 3.17
N ARG A 171 32.46 -20.61 3.24
CA ARG A 171 31.63 -21.81 3.07
C ARG A 171 31.21 -22.32 4.45
N ILE A 172 29.92 -22.56 4.62
CA ILE A 172 29.33 -22.94 5.92
C ILE A 172 28.98 -24.42 5.98
N ASP A 173 28.55 -25.01 4.85
CA ASP A 173 28.21 -26.42 4.82
C ASP A 173 29.46 -27.32 4.99
N PRO A 174 29.32 -28.50 5.63
CA PRO A 174 30.44 -29.41 5.89
C PRO A 174 30.98 -30.06 4.61
N GLY A 175 30.25 -29.98 3.50
CA GLY A 175 30.68 -30.35 2.17
C GLY A 175 30.89 -31.83 1.86
N VAL A 176 31.31 -32.65 2.83
CA VAL A 176 31.56 -34.07 2.67
C VAL A 176 31.34 -34.80 3.99
N ILE A 177 30.46 -35.81 4.03
CA ILE A 177 30.39 -36.75 5.18
C ILE A 177 31.47 -37.83 5.08
N GLY A 178 31.85 -38.40 6.24
CA GLY A 178 32.79 -39.53 6.31
C GLY A 178 32.41 -40.66 5.35
N GLY A 179 33.21 -40.82 4.28
CA GLY A 179 32.88 -41.70 3.14
C GLY A 179 33.19 -41.09 1.78
N GLY A 180 33.40 -39.77 1.68
CA GLY A 180 33.79 -39.09 0.44
C GLY A 180 32.61 -38.63 -0.42
N TYR A 181 31.40 -38.51 0.16
CA TYR A 181 30.18 -38.07 -0.52
C TYR A 181 29.83 -36.64 -0.15
N THR A 182 29.45 -35.82 -1.14
CA THR A 182 28.99 -34.44 -0.94
C THR A 182 27.54 -34.40 -0.45
N LEU A 183 27.27 -33.66 0.62
CA LEU A 183 25.90 -33.29 1.01
C LEU A 183 25.60 -31.94 0.34
N PRO A 184 24.71 -31.91 -0.66
CA PRO A 184 24.33 -30.65 -1.27
C PRO A 184 23.51 -29.83 -0.30
N SER A 185 23.56 -28.50 -0.37
CA SER A 185 22.79 -27.61 0.50
C SER A 185 21.92 -26.61 -0.28
N HIS A 186 20.70 -26.39 0.21
CA HIS A 186 19.67 -25.61 -0.46
C HIS A 186 18.96 -24.64 0.48
N SER A 187 18.56 -23.50 -0.08
CA SER A 187 17.69 -22.50 0.55
C SER A 187 18.16 -22.09 1.94
N PRO A 188 19.34 -21.47 2.05
CA PRO A 188 19.73 -20.93 3.34
C PRO A 188 18.71 -19.87 3.76
N GLN A 189 18.38 -19.86 5.06
CA GLN A 189 17.67 -18.77 5.71
C GLN A 189 18.56 -18.21 6.80
N ILE A 190 18.55 -16.90 6.99
CA ILE A 190 19.41 -16.19 7.93
C ILE A 190 18.60 -15.22 8.77
N THR A 191 18.94 -15.16 10.05
CA THR A 191 18.43 -14.15 10.97
C THR A 191 19.53 -13.76 11.94
N VAL A 192 19.31 -12.73 12.75
CA VAL A 192 20.23 -12.27 13.80
C VAL A 192 19.52 -12.26 15.14
N ASP A 193 20.24 -12.61 16.20
CA ASP A 193 19.75 -12.46 17.56
C ASP A 193 19.85 -10.99 18.05
N GLN A 194 19.35 -10.72 19.25
CA GLN A 194 19.44 -9.40 19.89
C GLN A 194 20.88 -8.91 20.15
N TYR A 195 21.88 -9.79 20.02
CA TYR A 195 23.30 -9.52 20.19
C TYR A 195 24.04 -9.34 18.85
N ASN A 196 23.31 -9.32 17.72
CA ASN A 196 23.84 -9.24 16.36
C ASN A 196 24.68 -10.46 15.94
N THR A 197 24.35 -11.63 16.47
CA THR A 197 24.94 -12.92 16.09
C THR A 197 24.15 -13.51 14.92
N PRO A 198 24.79 -13.80 13.78
CA PRO A 198 24.11 -14.47 12.67
C PRO A 198 23.78 -15.94 12.97
N HIS A 199 22.56 -16.33 12.61
CA HIS A 199 22.03 -17.68 12.70
C HIS A 199 21.57 -18.13 11.33
N ILE A 200 22.03 -19.31 10.89
CA ILE A 200 21.71 -19.82 9.55
C ILE A 200 21.14 -21.22 9.67
N ILE A 201 20.04 -21.44 8.95
CA ILE A 201 19.54 -22.78 8.65
C ILE A 201 19.59 -23.05 7.16
N TRP A 202 19.80 -24.31 6.79
CA TRP A 202 19.75 -24.73 5.39
C TRP A 202 19.34 -26.19 5.30
N SER A 203 18.73 -26.59 4.20
CA SER A 203 18.45 -28.01 3.93
C SER A 203 19.61 -28.66 3.20
N GLY A 204 19.82 -29.98 3.34
CA GLY A 204 20.75 -30.69 2.48
C GLY A 204 20.30 -32.07 2.02
N ALA A 205 20.82 -32.56 0.89
CA ALA A 205 20.36 -33.82 0.29
C ALA A 205 21.03 -35.04 0.92
N SER A 206 20.22 -36.07 1.22
CA SER A 206 20.68 -37.38 1.70
C SER A 206 20.43 -38.44 0.64
N GLN A 207 21.44 -39.24 0.27
CA GLN A 207 21.26 -40.44 -0.57
C GLN A 207 20.37 -41.51 0.09
N LEU A 208 20.08 -41.42 1.39
CA LEU A 208 19.11 -42.30 2.07
C LEU A 208 17.67 -42.03 1.64
N ALA A 209 17.39 -40.89 1.00
CA ALA A 209 16.06 -40.52 0.50
C ALA A 209 15.70 -41.13 -0.87
N MET A 210 16.56 -41.98 -1.45
CA MET A 210 16.33 -42.58 -2.78
C MET A 210 15.59 -43.92 -2.75
N PHE A 211 15.24 -44.45 -1.57
CA PHE A 211 14.68 -45.80 -1.47
C PHE A 211 13.15 -45.87 -1.45
N GLU A 212 12.43 -44.79 -1.18
CA GLU A 212 10.98 -44.68 -1.33
C GLU A 212 10.68 -43.23 -1.74
N ASP A 213 9.71 -42.96 -2.63
CA ASP A 213 9.43 -41.68 -3.32
C ASP A 213 9.00 -40.49 -2.41
N LEU A 214 9.46 -40.47 -1.16
CA LEU A 214 9.28 -39.47 -0.11
C LEU A 214 10.61 -38.73 0.14
N LEU A 215 10.92 -37.76 -0.72
CA LEU A 215 12.15 -36.96 -0.62
C LEU A 215 12.11 -36.05 0.62
N MET A 216 12.74 -36.49 1.71
CA MET A 216 12.94 -35.76 2.96
C MET A 216 14.39 -35.29 3.09
N TYR A 217 14.61 -34.01 3.40
CA TYR A 217 15.96 -33.40 3.46
C TYR A 217 16.25 -32.92 4.88
N PRO A 218 17.38 -33.31 5.50
CA PRO A 218 17.80 -32.74 6.77
C PRO A 218 17.93 -31.22 6.69
N VAL A 219 17.41 -30.51 7.68
CA VAL A 219 17.62 -29.09 7.96
C VAL A 219 18.71 -28.97 9.02
N PHE A 220 19.79 -28.31 8.64
CA PHE A 220 20.94 -28.04 9.49
C PHE A 220 20.86 -26.63 10.04
N TYR A 221 21.43 -26.44 11.23
CA TYR A 221 21.50 -25.15 11.92
C TYR A 221 22.92 -24.90 12.44
N GLN A 222 23.39 -23.67 12.24
CA GLN A 222 24.61 -23.15 12.85
C GLN A 222 24.42 -21.71 13.29
N MET A 223 25.16 -21.31 14.31
CA MET A 223 25.31 -19.93 14.74
C MET A 223 26.76 -19.47 14.61
N ARG A 224 26.96 -18.18 14.39
CA ARG A 224 28.29 -17.59 14.34
C ARG A 224 28.95 -17.61 15.73
N LEU A 225 30.21 -18.02 15.78
CA LEU A 225 31.05 -17.99 16.97
C LEU A 225 32.19 -16.98 16.74
N GLY A 226 31.96 -15.74 17.17
CA GLY A 226 32.92 -14.64 16.96
C GLY A 226 33.14 -14.30 15.48
N GLU A 227 34.32 -13.78 15.16
CA GLU A 227 34.57 -13.22 13.82
C GLU A 227 34.88 -14.26 12.75
N ASP A 228 35.37 -15.46 13.08
CA ASP A 228 35.98 -16.37 12.08
C ASP A 228 35.45 -17.81 12.12
N SER A 229 34.44 -18.12 12.95
CA SER A 229 34.00 -19.51 13.10
C SER A 229 32.50 -19.65 13.25
N TRP A 230 32.01 -20.85 12.94
CA TRP A 230 30.63 -21.28 13.14
C TRP A 230 30.61 -22.38 14.20
N SER A 231 29.47 -22.52 14.87
CA SER A 231 29.23 -23.64 15.78
C SER A 231 29.36 -24.98 15.06
N GLU A 232 29.47 -26.08 15.80
CA GLU A 232 29.19 -27.39 15.21
C GLU A 232 27.77 -27.41 14.64
N ILE A 233 27.47 -28.36 13.74
CA ILE A 233 26.11 -28.54 13.22
C ILE A 233 25.25 -29.07 14.36
N LEU A 234 24.28 -28.27 14.79
CA LEU A 234 23.54 -28.52 16.02
C LEU A 234 22.25 -29.34 15.79
N PHE A 235 21.91 -29.73 14.55
CA PHE A 235 20.67 -30.48 14.29
C PHE A 235 20.51 -31.15 12.91
N SER A 236 19.56 -32.11 12.83
CA SER A 236 18.84 -32.52 11.60
C SER A 236 17.37 -32.88 11.88
N GLU A 237 16.40 -32.04 11.49
CA GLU A 237 15.02 -32.47 11.21
C GLU A 237 14.83 -32.66 9.72
N PHE A 238 13.81 -33.40 9.31
CA PHE A 238 13.52 -33.54 7.89
C PHE A 238 12.44 -32.56 7.42
N ALA A 239 12.73 -31.78 6.38
CA ALA A 239 11.76 -30.92 5.71
C ALA A 239 11.69 -31.22 4.22
N LYS A 240 10.62 -30.76 3.55
CA LYS A 240 10.66 -30.59 2.10
C LYS A 240 11.64 -29.43 1.81
N PRO A 241 12.49 -29.53 0.78
CA PRO A 241 13.32 -28.41 0.36
C PRO A 241 12.45 -27.19 0.05
N TYR A 242 13.02 -26.01 0.25
CA TYR A 242 12.44 -24.71 -0.14
C TYR A 242 11.35 -24.13 0.77
N ASN A 243 10.89 -24.83 1.83
CA ASN A 243 9.78 -24.36 2.68
C ASN A 243 10.12 -24.46 4.18
N PHE A 244 11.07 -23.65 4.64
CA PHE A 244 11.34 -23.48 6.06
C PHE A 244 11.85 -22.06 6.30
N LYS A 245 11.56 -21.51 7.48
CA LYS A 245 11.97 -20.18 7.93
C LYS A 245 12.45 -20.22 9.37
N ILE A 246 13.25 -19.23 9.75
CA ILE A 246 13.81 -19.06 11.09
C ILE A 246 13.53 -17.66 11.62
N ALA A 247 13.17 -17.56 12.89
CA ALA A 247 13.14 -16.30 13.61
C ALA A 247 13.67 -16.51 15.03
N ILE A 248 14.12 -15.43 15.68
CA ILE A 248 14.64 -15.45 17.04
C ILE A 248 13.94 -14.34 17.83
N THR A 249 13.44 -14.70 19.01
CA THR A 249 12.79 -13.81 19.97
C THR A 249 13.79 -13.24 20.98
N ASN A 250 13.41 -12.17 21.68
CA ASN A 250 14.27 -11.48 22.65
C ASN A 250 14.55 -12.30 23.93
N ASP A 251 13.89 -13.44 24.13
CA ASP A 251 14.18 -14.40 25.19
C ASP A 251 15.12 -15.53 24.73
N ASP A 252 15.88 -15.30 23.65
CA ASP A 252 16.93 -16.19 23.12
C ASP A 252 16.40 -17.56 22.66
N ILE A 253 15.14 -17.62 22.24
CA ILE A 253 14.52 -18.80 21.66
C ILE A 253 14.59 -18.72 20.13
N ILE A 254 15.14 -19.79 19.55
CA ILE A 254 15.17 -20.00 18.10
C ILE A 254 13.88 -20.71 17.71
N HIS A 255 13.18 -20.14 16.74
CA HIS A 255 11.94 -20.67 16.20
C HIS A 255 12.14 -21.06 14.74
N VAL A 256 11.68 -22.25 14.38
CA VAL A 256 11.70 -22.74 13.00
C VAL A 256 10.33 -23.24 12.64
N VAL A 257 9.82 -22.76 11.50
CA VAL A 257 8.62 -23.33 10.88
C VAL A 257 9.03 -23.99 9.58
N LEU A 258 8.54 -25.20 9.34
CA LEU A 258 8.88 -25.98 8.15
C LEU A 258 7.68 -26.77 7.62
N SER A 259 7.69 -27.02 6.32
CA SER A 259 6.69 -27.86 5.67
C SER A 259 7.25 -29.26 5.37
N GLN A 260 6.44 -30.29 5.64
CA GLN A 260 6.76 -31.68 5.35
C GLN A 260 5.76 -32.31 4.36
N ARG A 261 6.25 -33.27 3.59
CA ARG A 261 5.45 -34.11 2.69
C ARG A 261 5.54 -35.57 3.16
N LEU A 262 4.39 -36.15 3.47
CA LEU A 262 4.23 -37.53 3.92
C LEU A 262 3.28 -38.29 2.96
N GLY A 263 3.32 -39.63 2.95
CA GLY A 263 2.38 -40.47 2.19
C GLY A 263 2.85 -40.92 0.79
N GLU A 264 2.04 -41.78 0.15
CA GLU A 264 2.31 -42.35 -1.19
C GLU A 264 1.86 -41.40 -2.31
N ILE A 265 2.28 -41.65 -3.56
CA ILE A 265 2.00 -40.81 -4.75
C ILE A 265 0.50 -40.45 -4.91
N TYR A 266 -0.40 -41.33 -4.49
CA TYR A 266 -1.85 -41.16 -4.64
C TYR A 266 -2.54 -40.54 -3.42
N TYR A 267 -1.87 -40.49 -2.26
CA TYR A 267 -2.39 -39.90 -1.03
C TYR A 267 -1.25 -39.18 -0.32
N VAL A 268 -1.10 -37.90 -0.66
CA VAL A 268 -0.04 -37.05 -0.12
C VAL A 268 -0.61 -36.22 1.03
N LEU A 269 0.08 -36.27 2.17
CA LEU A 269 -0.22 -35.45 3.32
C LEU A 269 0.85 -34.36 3.46
N HIS A 270 0.41 -33.11 3.53
CA HIS A 270 1.25 -31.97 3.86
C HIS A 270 0.99 -31.53 5.29
N ARG A 271 2.05 -31.26 6.04
CA ARG A 271 1.93 -30.67 7.39
C ARG A 271 2.94 -29.57 7.59
N ILE A 272 2.55 -28.60 8.40
CA ILE A 272 3.41 -27.52 8.87
C ILE A 272 3.78 -27.84 10.31
N GLU A 273 5.08 -27.93 10.56
CA GLU A 273 5.64 -28.14 11.90
C GLU A 273 6.32 -26.86 12.37
N TYR A 274 6.14 -26.59 13.65
CA TYR A 274 6.82 -25.56 14.39
C TYR A 274 7.78 -26.23 15.38
N LEU A 275 8.98 -25.68 15.48
CA LEU A 275 10.01 -26.14 16.40
C LEU A 275 10.56 -24.94 17.16
N ASP A 276 10.83 -25.12 18.45
CA ASP A 276 11.53 -24.13 19.26
C ASP A 276 12.68 -24.73 20.07
N LYS A 277 13.67 -23.89 20.36
CA LYS A 277 14.85 -24.26 21.12
C LYS A 277 15.51 -23.04 21.72
N HIS A 278 15.86 -23.08 23.00
CA HIS A 278 16.72 -22.05 23.58
C HIS A 278 18.13 -22.12 22.99
N ILE A 279 18.78 -20.98 22.73
CA ILE A 279 20.09 -20.92 22.07
C ILE A 279 21.14 -21.81 22.77
N ASP A 280 21.14 -21.82 24.10
CA ASP A 280 22.05 -22.60 24.96
C ASP A 280 21.77 -24.11 25.01
N ASP A 281 20.61 -24.56 24.54
CA ASP A 281 20.26 -25.97 24.62
C ASP A 281 21.03 -26.81 23.59
N THR A 282 21.14 -28.12 23.82
CA THR A 282 21.78 -29.04 22.86
C THR A 282 20.78 -29.82 22.00
N SER A 283 19.48 -29.68 22.27
CA SER A 283 18.39 -30.36 21.57
C SER A 283 17.20 -29.42 21.43
N TRP A 284 16.37 -29.64 20.42
CA TRP A 284 15.09 -28.92 20.30
C TRP A 284 14.19 -29.21 21.50
N GLY A 285 13.49 -28.18 21.94
CA GLY A 285 12.54 -28.24 23.05
C GLY A 285 11.21 -28.76 22.55
N LEU A 286 10.44 -27.91 21.89
CA LEU A 286 9.10 -28.21 21.40
C LEU A 286 9.11 -28.58 19.93
N VAL A 287 8.24 -29.53 19.56
CA VAL A 287 7.87 -29.83 18.17
C VAL A 287 6.35 -29.94 18.13
N GLU A 288 5.71 -29.03 17.42
CA GLU A 288 4.25 -28.92 17.33
C GLU A 288 3.78 -28.93 15.89
N ARG A 289 2.64 -29.58 15.64
CA ARG A 289 1.97 -29.53 14.33
C ARG A 289 0.96 -28.39 14.36
N ILE A 290 1.21 -27.36 13.56
CA ILE A 290 0.40 -26.14 13.51
C ILE A 290 -0.47 -26.03 12.25
N GLY A 291 -0.25 -26.91 11.27
CA GLY A 291 -1.10 -27.00 10.08
C GLY A 291 -1.04 -28.40 9.45
N GLN A 292 -2.13 -28.81 8.79
CA GLN A 292 -2.19 -30.07 8.04
C GLN A 292 -3.20 -29.97 6.89
N GLU A 293 -2.82 -30.50 5.73
CA GLU A 293 -3.66 -30.60 4.55
C GLU A 293 -3.51 -31.96 3.87
N GLU A 294 -4.65 -32.58 3.54
CA GLU A 294 -4.72 -33.79 2.73
C GLU A 294 -4.91 -33.38 1.26
N MET A 295 -4.12 -33.95 0.35
CA MET A 295 -4.26 -33.67 -1.09
C MET A 295 -4.53 -34.95 -1.88
N ASP A 296 -5.57 -34.91 -2.73
CA ASP A 296 -5.87 -35.97 -3.71
C ASP A 296 -5.13 -35.68 -5.05
N GLY A 297 -4.73 -36.73 -5.76
CA GLY A 297 -4.39 -36.61 -7.18
C GLY A 297 -3.08 -35.91 -7.59
N GLY A 298 -1.94 -36.23 -6.99
CA GLY A 298 -0.62 -35.97 -7.61
C GLY A 298 -0.15 -34.51 -7.70
N LYS A 299 -0.86 -33.56 -7.08
CA LYS A 299 -0.37 -32.20 -6.87
C LYS A 299 0.85 -32.24 -5.92
N THR A 300 1.89 -31.46 -6.21
CA THR A 300 3.19 -31.52 -5.51
C THR A 300 3.55 -30.25 -4.75
N TYR A 301 2.71 -29.22 -4.85
CA TYR A 301 2.99 -27.91 -4.28
C TYR A 301 2.66 -27.92 -2.80
N VAL A 302 3.61 -27.43 -2.01
CA VAL A 302 3.47 -27.29 -0.57
C VAL A 302 3.62 -25.81 -0.32
N PRO A 303 2.69 -25.17 0.40
CA PRO A 303 2.84 -23.78 0.73
C PRO A 303 4.07 -23.58 1.61
N GLY A 304 4.81 -22.50 1.32
CA GLY A 304 5.90 -22.04 2.17
C GLY A 304 5.32 -21.24 3.35
N PRO A 305 5.77 -21.51 4.59
CA PRO A 305 5.43 -20.69 5.72
C PRO A 305 6.29 -19.42 5.73
N GLU A 306 5.78 -18.37 6.37
CA GLU A 306 6.56 -17.22 6.81
C GLU A 306 6.54 -17.13 8.34
N ILE A 307 7.63 -16.67 8.96
CA ILE A 307 7.72 -16.52 10.41
C ILE A 307 8.38 -15.19 10.75
N LEU A 308 7.74 -14.47 11.67
CA LEU A 308 8.22 -13.18 12.15
C LEU A 308 8.24 -13.19 13.68
N ALA A 309 9.35 -12.79 14.28
CA ALA A 309 9.45 -12.61 15.73
C ALA A 309 9.41 -11.13 16.06
N ILE A 310 8.47 -10.75 16.93
CA ILE A 310 8.32 -9.39 17.43
C ILE A 310 8.37 -9.49 18.94
N ASN A 311 9.44 -8.96 19.54
CA ASN A 311 9.72 -9.14 20.96
C ASN A 311 9.76 -10.62 21.37
N ASN A 312 8.78 -11.08 22.16
CA ASN A 312 8.65 -12.46 22.62
C ASN A 312 7.44 -13.18 21.98
N THR A 313 6.85 -12.58 20.95
CA THR A 313 5.72 -13.14 20.21
C THR A 313 6.20 -13.62 18.85
N VAL A 314 5.75 -14.81 18.47
CA VAL A 314 6.00 -15.37 17.15
C VAL A 314 4.74 -15.30 16.32
N HIS A 315 4.85 -14.79 15.11
CA HIS A 315 3.80 -14.71 14.11
C HIS A 315 4.13 -15.67 12.98
N VAL A 316 3.15 -16.47 12.55
CA VAL A 316 3.30 -17.45 11.49
C VAL A 316 2.22 -17.23 10.44
N PHE A 317 2.64 -17.13 9.19
CA PHE A 317 1.75 -17.01 8.04
C PHE A 317 1.87 -18.27 7.19
N ILE A 318 0.72 -18.86 6.87
CA ILE A 318 0.63 -20.10 6.12
C ILE A 318 -0.31 -19.85 4.97
N ASN A 319 0.19 -19.99 3.75
CA ASN A 319 -0.70 -20.12 2.60
C ASN A 319 -1.35 -21.51 2.67
N SER A 320 -2.66 -21.61 2.71
CA SER A 320 -3.40 -22.87 2.68
C SER A 320 -3.80 -23.18 1.24
N ILE A 321 -3.77 -24.45 0.85
CA ILE A 321 -4.23 -24.93 -0.45
C ILE A 321 -5.41 -25.91 -0.32
N SER A 322 -6.24 -25.75 0.72
CA SER A 322 -7.42 -26.59 1.00
C SER A 322 -8.27 -26.81 -0.26
N GLU A 323 -8.49 -28.07 -0.62
CA GLU A 323 -9.37 -28.43 -1.75
C GLU A 323 -10.86 -28.26 -1.43
N ILE A 324 -11.20 -28.15 -0.14
CA ILE A 324 -12.58 -28.05 0.35
C ILE A 324 -12.97 -26.58 0.54
N ASP A 325 -12.07 -25.79 1.11
CA ASP A 325 -12.35 -24.39 1.50
C ASP A 325 -11.76 -23.36 0.52
N GLY A 326 -10.94 -23.80 -0.45
CA GLY A 326 -10.20 -22.93 -1.37
C GLY A 326 -8.86 -22.48 -0.77
N PRO A 327 -7.97 -21.88 -1.59
CA PRO A 327 -6.71 -21.38 -1.08
C PRO A 327 -6.97 -20.16 -0.16
N SER A 328 -6.25 -20.06 0.94
CA SER A 328 -6.38 -18.94 1.90
C SER A 328 -5.05 -18.56 2.54
N LEU A 329 -4.88 -17.30 2.95
CA LEU A 329 -3.77 -16.88 3.80
C LEU A 329 -4.20 -17.02 5.26
N VAL A 330 -3.53 -17.88 6.01
CA VAL A 330 -3.85 -18.19 7.40
C VAL A 330 -2.77 -17.59 8.30
N TYR A 331 -3.22 -16.96 9.38
CA TYR A 331 -2.38 -16.37 10.41
C TYR A 331 -2.59 -17.07 11.75
N LEU A 332 -1.47 -17.29 12.44
CA LEU A 332 -1.43 -17.75 13.82
C LEU A 332 -0.29 -17.05 14.53
N ASN A 333 -0.44 -16.80 15.82
CA ASN A 333 0.62 -16.31 16.68
C ASN A 333 0.77 -17.16 17.93
N LYS A 334 1.96 -17.10 18.52
CA LYS A 334 2.29 -17.77 19.77
C LYS A 334 2.83 -16.74 20.75
N THR A 335 2.16 -16.61 21.89
CA THR A 335 2.62 -15.82 23.03
C THR A 335 2.95 -16.78 24.17
N GLU A 336 4.14 -16.62 24.75
CA GLU A 336 4.68 -17.50 25.80
C GLU A 336 4.68 -19.00 25.41
N SER A 337 3.57 -19.71 25.68
CA SER A 337 3.43 -21.16 25.50
C SER A 337 2.16 -21.61 24.77
N SER A 338 1.32 -20.69 24.29
CA SER A 338 0.06 -21.04 23.61
C SER A 338 -0.09 -20.34 22.26
N TRP A 339 -0.60 -21.09 21.30
CA TRP A 339 -1.10 -20.56 20.03
C TRP A 339 -2.46 -19.90 20.20
N ASN A 340 -2.71 -18.84 19.44
CA ASN A 340 -4.06 -18.36 19.19
C ASN A 340 -4.84 -19.32 18.27
N ASP A 341 -6.13 -19.07 18.13
CA ASP A 341 -6.93 -19.74 17.10
C ASP A 341 -6.50 -19.23 15.71
N PRO A 342 -6.25 -20.13 14.73
CA PRO A 342 -5.90 -19.72 13.38
C PRO A 342 -6.99 -18.85 12.75
N SER A 343 -6.60 -17.72 12.16
CA SER A 343 -7.49 -16.79 11.46
C SER A 343 -7.18 -16.77 9.96
N ILE A 344 -8.22 -16.74 9.12
CA ILE A 344 -8.07 -16.50 7.68
C ILE A 344 -7.96 -14.99 7.47
N LEU A 345 -6.83 -14.52 6.94
CA LEU A 345 -6.60 -13.12 6.59
C LEU A 345 -7.16 -12.80 5.20
N SER A 346 -6.98 -13.69 4.23
CA SER A 346 -7.44 -13.45 2.85
C SER A 346 -7.78 -14.75 2.13
N LEU A 347 -8.74 -14.67 1.21
CA LEU A 347 -9.05 -15.73 0.24
C LEU A 347 -8.41 -15.45 -1.14
N GLU A 348 -7.75 -14.31 -1.30
CA GLU A 348 -7.14 -13.86 -2.56
C GLU A 348 -5.69 -14.34 -2.70
N VAL A 349 -5.51 -15.66 -2.63
CA VAL A 349 -4.20 -16.31 -2.77
C VAL A 349 -4.19 -17.31 -3.93
N SER A 350 -2.99 -17.64 -4.42
CA SER A 350 -2.83 -18.59 -5.54
C SER A 350 -3.23 -20.02 -5.16
N GLN A 351 -4.02 -20.64 -6.04
CA GLN A 351 -4.47 -22.04 -5.94
C GLN A 351 -3.34 -23.09 -6.07
N LEU A 352 -2.11 -22.68 -6.39
CA LEU A 352 -0.99 -23.59 -6.65
C LEU A 352 0.11 -23.54 -5.57
N GLY A 353 -0.08 -22.85 -4.45
CA GLY A 353 0.90 -22.86 -3.34
C GLY A 353 2.29 -22.31 -3.70
N LEU A 354 2.39 -21.52 -4.78
CA LEU A 354 3.63 -20.88 -5.25
C LEU A 354 3.87 -19.49 -4.64
N ASN A 355 2.96 -19.06 -3.76
CA ASN A 355 2.96 -17.75 -3.13
C ASN A 355 3.45 -17.94 -1.70
N VAL A 356 4.76 -17.79 -1.48
CA VAL A 356 5.32 -17.65 -0.14
C VAL A 356 5.08 -16.19 0.25
N PRO A 357 4.32 -15.91 1.33
CA PRO A 357 4.25 -14.56 1.84
C PRO A 357 5.62 -14.12 2.36
N ASP A 358 5.86 -12.82 2.40
CA ASP A 358 6.99 -12.24 3.11
C ASP A 358 6.48 -11.20 4.10
N ALA A 359 7.16 -11.06 5.25
CA ALA A 359 6.68 -10.20 6.32
C ALA A 359 7.82 -9.41 6.97
N ALA A 360 7.53 -8.15 7.30
CA ALA A 360 8.39 -7.27 8.09
C ALA A 360 7.59 -6.71 9.27
N ALA A 361 8.28 -6.13 10.26
CA ALA A 361 7.64 -5.47 11.37
C ALA A 361 8.27 -4.11 11.66
N THR A 362 7.45 -3.20 12.17
CA THR A 362 7.91 -1.95 12.78
C THR A 362 8.42 -2.22 14.20
N PRO A 363 9.26 -1.34 14.78
CA PRO A 363 9.65 -1.42 16.19
C PRO A 363 8.46 -1.39 17.17
N ARG A 364 7.34 -0.77 16.78
CA ARG A 364 6.08 -0.72 17.54
C ARG A 364 5.40 -2.09 17.60
N GLY A 365 5.61 -2.91 16.57
CA GLY A 365 5.04 -4.26 16.46
C GLY A 365 3.94 -4.37 15.42
N ASP A 366 3.79 -3.36 14.56
CA ASP A 366 2.94 -3.47 13.38
C ASP A 366 3.56 -4.45 12.40
N ILE A 367 2.73 -5.13 11.63
CA ILE A 367 3.18 -6.15 10.68
C ILE A 367 2.85 -5.71 9.28
N ILE A 368 3.86 -5.72 8.41
CA ILE A 368 3.68 -5.60 6.97
C ILE A 368 3.73 -7.00 6.37
N LEU A 369 2.66 -7.42 5.71
CA LEU A 369 2.54 -8.73 5.09
C LEU A 369 2.33 -8.59 3.59
N THR A 370 3.15 -9.27 2.79
CA THR A 370 3.06 -9.23 1.31
C THR A 370 2.91 -10.63 0.72
N TRP A 371 2.13 -10.78 -0.36
CA TRP A 371 2.05 -12.03 -1.12
C TRP A 371 1.69 -11.79 -2.58
N PRO A 372 2.13 -12.64 -3.54
CA PRO A 372 1.79 -12.43 -4.94
C PRO A 372 0.31 -12.70 -5.25
N ASN A 373 -0.23 -12.01 -6.25
CA ASN A 373 -1.59 -12.22 -6.76
C ASN A 373 -1.71 -13.51 -7.58
N ASN A 374 -2.94 -14.05 -7.64
CA ASN A 374 -3.30 -15.34 -8.20
C ASN A 374 -2.96 -15.47 -9.71
N GLN A 375 -2.26 -16.56 -10.08
CA GLN A 375 -1.61 -16.71 -11.39
C GLN A 375 -2.40 -17.50 -12.46
N TYR A 376 -3.70 -17.79 -12.31
CA TYR A 376 -4.36 -18.74 -13.24
C TYR A 376 -5.80 -18.46 -13.67
N VAL A 377 -6.39 -17.30 -13.36
CA VAL A 377 -7.67 -16.89 -13.95
C VAL A 377 -7.38 -15.98 -15.14
N ALA A 378 -8.05 -16.21 -16.29
CA ALA A 378 -7.73 -15.65 -17.61
C ALA A 378 -7.81 -14.10 -17.77
N THR A 379 -7.92 -13.38 -16.66
CA THR A 379 -7.90 -11.92 -16.53
C THR A 379 -6.61 -11.53 -15.80
N TYR A 380 -5.55 -11.29 -16.57
CA TYR A 380 -4.20 -11.05 -16.09
C TYR A 380 -4.09 -9.68 -15.40
N VAL A 381 -4.10 -9.65 -14.06
CA VAL A 381 -3.62 -8.53 -13.26
C VAL A 381 -2.56 -9.10 -12.30
N GLY A 382 -1.32 -9.11 -12.75
CA GLY A 382 -0.14 -9.42 -11.96
C GLY A 382 0.12 -8.31 -10.96
N GLY A 383 0.44 -8.69 -9.72
CA GLY A 383 0.65 -7.74 -8.63
C GLY A 383 1.00 -8.43 -7.33
N ILE A 384 1.38 -7.63 -6.34
CA ILE A 384 1.62 -8.06 -4.96
C ILE A 384 0.49 -7.50 -4.11
N HIS A 385 -0.15 -8.39 -3.37
CA HIS A 385 -1.01 -7.98 -2.27
C HIS A 385 -0.16 -7.54 -1.09
N ILE A 386 -0.62 -6.51 -0.40
CA ILE A 386 -0.10 -6.07 0.88
C ILE A 386 -1.24 -5.94 1.87
N MET A 387 -0.95 -6.23 3.13
CA MET A 387 -1.87 -6.07 4.24
C MET A 387 -1.07 -5.68 5.46
N LEU A 388 -1.67 -4.87 6.30
CA LEU A 388 -1.04 -4.35 7.51
C LEU A 388 -1.77 -4.84 8.74
N TYR A 389 -1.02 -5.11 9.81
CA TYR A 389 -1.56 -5.23 11.16
C TYR A 389 -1.15 -4.00 11.94
N ASP A 390 -2.12 -3.20 12.35
CA ASP A 390 -1.88 -2.12 13.29
C ASP A 390 -1.91 -2.68 14.72
N SER A 391 -0.78 -2.56 15.42
CA SER A 391 -0.62 -3.07 16.78
C SER A 391 -1.29 -2.20 17.85
N LEU A 392 -1.57 -0.93 17.55
CA LEU A 392 -2.31 -0.01 18.41
C LEU A 392 -3.81 -0.30 18.38
N LEU A 393 -4.37 -0.49 17.18
CA LEU A 393 -5.79 -0.79 16.96
C LEU A 393 -6.10 -2.28 17.14
N GLY A 394 -5.09 -3.14 16.98
CA GLY A 394 -5.21 -4.59 17.09
C GLY A 394 -5.96 -5.22 15.92
N THR A 395 -5.97 -4.57 14.76
CA THR A 395 -6.75 -4.95 13.58
C THR A 395 -5.87 -5.07 12.34
N TRP A 396 -6.30 -5.94 11.41
CA TRP A 396 -5.72 -5.98 10.08
C TRP A 396 -6.46 -5.00 9.16
N THR A 397 -5.73 -4.33 8.29
CA THR A 397 -6.31 -3.57 7.17
C THR A 397 -6.87 -4.53 6.11
N ASP A 398 -7.64 -3.99 5.16
CA ASP A 398 -8.01 -4.76 3.97
C ASP A 398 -6.77 -5.02 3.10
N ALA A 399 -6.79 -6.14 2.37
CA ALA A 399 -5.72 -6.46 1.44
C ALA A 399 -5.74 -5.50 0.24
N VAL A 400 -4.62 -4.86 -0.03
CA VAL A 400 -4.41 -3.95 -1.15
C VAL A 400 -3.63 -4.66 -2.24
N LEU A 401 -4.06 -4.55 -3.51
CA LEU A 401 -3.33 -5.10 -4.65
C LEU A 401 -2.48 -4.02 -5.34
N ILE A 402 -1.17 -4.09 -5.17
CA ILE A 402 -0.20 -3.29 -5.93
C ILE A 402 0.05 -3.99 -7.27
N THR A 403 -0.36 -3.36 -8.37
CA THR A 403 -0.19 -3.90 -9.72
C THR A 403 0.56 -2.95 -10.63
N ASN A 404 1.40 -3.51 -11.50
CA ASN A 404 2.03 -2.82 -12.62
C ASN A 404 1.24 -3.01 -13.93
N ASN A 405 -0.01 -3.50 -13.85
CA ASN A 405 -0.88 -3.89 -14.97
C ASN A 405 -0.30 -4.96 -15.92
N TYR A 406 0.77 -5.67 -15.52
CA TYR A 406 1.34 -6.78 -16.26
C TYR A 406 0.84 -8.12 -15.73
N THR A 407 1.37 -9.23 -16.25
CA THR A 407 0.66 -10.52 -16.24
C THR A 407 0.88 -11.38 -15.01
N THR A 408 1.91 -11.12 -14.20
CA THR A 408 2.38 -12.05 -13.15
C THR A 408 2.95 -11.29 -11.94
N ALA A 409 3.39 -11.99 -10.90
CA ALA A 409 4.24 -11.46 -9.83
C ALA A 409 4.78 -12.65 -9.02
N TRP A 410 6.04 -12.58 -8.58
CA TRP A 410 6.64 -13.63 -7.77
C TRP A 410 7.62 -13.09 -6.76
N SER A 411 7.78 -13.85 -5.68
CA SER A 411 8.84 -13.67 -4.69
C SER A 411 8.88 -12.22 -4.18
N PRO A 412 7.79 -11.73 -3.57
CA PRO A 412 7.86 -10.44 -2.90
C PRO A 412 8.92 -10.51 -1.79
N SER A 413 9.52 -9.36 -1.52
CA SER A 413 10.36 -9.11 -0.38
C SER A 413 9.96 -7.76 0.21
N VAL A 414 9.85 -7.70 1.53
CA VAL A 414 9.46 -6.49 2.24
C VAL A 414 10.47 -6.15 3.34
N ALA A 415 10.76 -4.87 3.50
CA ALA A 415 11.57 -4.35 4.60
C ALA A 415 11.01 -3.01 5.08
N TYR A 416 11.31 -2.64 6.32
CA TYR A 416 10.86 -1.39 6.94
C TYR A 416 12.09 -0.55 7.33
N ASP A 417 12.06 0.74 7.03
CA ASP A 417 13.07 1.73 7.41
C ASP A 417 12.60 2.54 8.61
N GLU A 418 13.16 2.25 9.79
CA GLU A 418 12.85 2.97 11.03
C GLU A 418 13.31 4.44 11.04
N ASN A 419 14.18 4.86 10.11
CA ASN A 419 14.70 6.25 10.09
C ASN A 419 13.78 7.20 9.33
N THR A 420 13.03 6.67 8.37
CA THR A 420 12.15 7.44 7.48
C THR A 420 10.70 6.97 7.55
N ASP A 421 10.40 6.00 8.41
CA ASP A 421 9.09 5.33 8.51
C ASP A 421 8.58 4.75 7.18
N GLU A 422 9.51 4.33 6.31
CA GLU A 422 9.20 3.86 4.96
C GLU A 422 9.10 2.33 4.92
N ILE A 423 8.03 1.83 4.31
CA ILE A 423 7.88 0.45 3.88
C ILE A 423 8.50 0.31 2.49
N HIS A 424 9.33 -0.70 2.29
CA HIS A 424 9.96 -1.02 1.01
C HIS A 424 9.50 -2.38 0.51
N VAL A 425 8.90 -2.42 -0.67
CA VAL A 425 8.44 -3.66 -1.29
C VAL A 425 9.14 -3.86 -2.62
N LEU A 426 9.71 -5.06 -2.79
CA LEU A 426 10.43 -5.48 -3.97
C LEU A 426 9.85 -6.80 -4.48
N TRP A 427 9.58 -6.90 -5.78
CA TRP A 427 9.17 -8.17 -6.39
C TRP A 427 9.70 -8.29 -7.81
N ARG A 428 9.51 -9.47 -8.41
CA ARG A 428 9.79 -9.68 -9.83
C ARG A 428 8.53 -9.98 -10.61
N ASP A 429 8.52 -9.54 -11.86
CA ASP A 429 7.44 -9.80 -12.80
C ASP A 429 7.93 -9.79 -14.26
N ASN A 430 7.12 -10.34 -15.16
CA ASN A 430 7.31 -10.29 -16.60
C ASN A 430 7.10 -8.86 -17.12
N HIS A 431 8.13 -8.29 -17.74
CA HIS A 431 8.08 -6.99 -18.39
C HIS A 431 8.00 -7.15 -19.92
N PRO A 432 7.12 -6.42 -20.63
CA PRO A 432 6.85 -6.63 -22.06
C PRO A 432 8.07 -6.43 -22.97
N VAL A 433 9.06 -5.64 -22.55
CA VAL A 433 10.25 -5.32 -23.36
C VAL A 433 11.48 -6.10 -22.93
N SER A 434 11.76 -6.18 -21.62
CA SER A 434 12.98 -6.80 -21.07
C SER A 434 12.79 -8.27 -20.65
N GLY A 435 11.57 -8.80 -20.74
CA GLY A 435 11.26 -10.18 -20.38
C GLY A 435 10.90 -10.31 -18.90
N GLN A 436 11.88 -10.29 -18.00
CA GLN A 436 11.65 -10.28 -16.54
C GLN A 436 12.37 -9.08 -15.93
N ALA A 437 11.70 -8.35 -15.04
CA ALA A 437 12.21 -7.18 -14.35
C ALA A 437 11.92 -7.24 -12.84
N MET A 438 12.64 -6.41 -12.07
CA MET A 438 12.31 -6.16 -10.67
C MET A 438 11.53 -4.85 -10.56
N TYR A 439 10.58 -4.84 -9.65
CA TYR A 439 9.73 -3.71 -9.33
C TYR A 439 9.93 -3.37 -7.87
N TYR A 440 10.10 -2.09 -7.61
CA TYR A 440 10.38 -1.54 -6.30
C TYR A 440 9.42 -0.39 -6.05
N ILE A 441 8.75 -0.42 -4.91
CA ILE A 441 7.88 0.65 -4.44
C ILE A 441 8.22 0.93 -2.98
N LYS A 442 7.94 2.15 -2.53
CA LYS A 442 8.00 2.53 -1.13
C LYS A 442 6.75 3.32 -0.75
N GLY A 443 6.39 3.30 0.52
CA GLY A 443 5.29 4.08 1.07
C GLY A 443 5.46 4.28 2.57
N ILE A 444 4.64 5.12 3.17
CA ILE A 444 4.61 5.37 4.62
C ILE A 444 3.36 4.77 5.25
N PHE A 445 3.44 4.39 6.52
CA PHE A 445 2.25 3.93 7.25
C PHE A 445 1.46 5.15 7.69
N ASP A 446 0.37 5.45 6.98
CA ASP A 446 -0.44 6.68 7.08
C ASP A 446 -1.90 6.24 6.96
N THR A 447 -2.63 6.21 8.08
CA THR A 447 -3.90 5.49 8.21
C THR A 447 -5.11 6.26 7.67
N ASP A 448 -5.10 7.58 7.80
CA ASP A 448 -6.16 8.50 7.36
C ASP A 448 -5.82 9.24 6.05
N LEU A 449 -4.60 9.06 5.52
CA LEU A 449 -4.12 9.54 4.23
C LEU A 449 -4.00 11.07 4.14
N ASP A 450 -3.63 11.70 5.24
CA ASP A 450 -3.40 13.14 5.33
C ASP A 450 -1.98 13.55 4.85
N GLY A 451 -1.08 12.57 4.68
CA GLY A 451 0.31 12.76 4.28
C GLY A 451 1.31 12.76 5.44
N LEU A 452 0.87 12.53 6.68
CA LEU A 452 1.70 12.26 7.85
C LEU A 452 1.70 10.77 8.15
N SER A 453 2.85 10.23 8.55
CA SER A 453 2.87 8.85 9.01
C SER A 453 2.30 8.73 10.44
N ASN A 454 1.63 7.63 10.77
CA ASN A 454 1.14 7.37 12.14
C ASN A 454 2.25 7.51 13.21
N SER A 455 3.52 7.28 12.83
CA SER A 455 4.64 7.49 13.73
C SER A 455 4.93 8.98 13.95
N GLU A 456 4.90 9.79 12.89
CA GLU A 456 5.08 11.25 12.95
C GLU A 456 3.95 11.89 13.75
N GLU A 457 2.71 11.52 13.47
CA GLU A 457 1.53 11.96 14.19
C GLU A 457 1.66 11.69 15.69
N LEU A 458 1.97 10.47 16.11
CA LEU A 458 2.04 10.15 17.55
C LEU A 458 3.29 10.71 18.27
N SER A 459 4.38 10.97 17.53
CA SER A 459 5.70 11.23 18.14
C SER A 459 6.21 12.65 17.94
N ILE A 460 5.72 13.35 16.92
CA ILE A 460 6.20 14.65 16.48
C ILE A 460 5.09 15.68 16.59
N TYR A 461 3.95 15.45 15.92
CA TYR A 461 2.88 16.44 15.76
C TYR A 461 1.75 16.31 16.80
N PHE A 462 1.59 15.12 17.38
CA PHE A 462 0.57 14.76 18.37
C PHE A 462 -0.88 14.83 17.85
N THR A 463 -1.06 14.64 16.54
CA THR A 463 -2.34 14.48 15.82
C THR A 463 -2.96 13.09 16.04
N ASP A 464 -4.22 12.89 15.62
CA ASP A 464 -4.91 11.60 15.71
C ASP A 464 -4.73 10.80 14.40
N PRO A 465 -4.02 9.64 14.41
CA PRO A 465 -3.78 8.82 13.21
C PRO A 465 -4.98 8.17 12.55
N LEU A 466 -6.18 8.62 12.87
CA LEU A 466 -7.44 8.15 12.31
C LEU A 466 -8.30 9.31 11.81
N ASP A 467 -7.78 10.54 11.90
CA ASP A 467 -8.48 11.77 11.63
C ASP A 467 -7.57 12.71 10.85
N ALA A 468 -7.82 12.82 9.54
CA ALA A 468 -6.95 13.56 8.63
C ALA A 468 -6.91 15.08 8.85
N ASP A 469 -7.81 15.62 9.67
CA ASP A 469 -7.99 17.03 10.02
C ASP A 469 -8.31 17.07 11.52
N SER A 470 -7.25 17.08 12.34
CA SER A 470 -7.34 16.79 13.77
C SER A 470 -7.96 17.94 14.59
N ASP A 471 -7.97 19.17 14.07
CA ASP A 471 -8.56 20.33 14.72
C ASP A 471 -9.86 20.84 14.06
N ASP A 472 -10.35 20.12 13.06
CA ASP A 472 -11.63 20.31 12.35
C ASP A 472 -11.71 21.69 11.64
N ASP A 473 -10.62 22.16 11.07
CA ASP A 473 -10.51 23.50 10.46
C ASP A 473 -10.65 23.53 8.92
N LEU A 474 -10.83 22.35 8.31
CA LEU A 474 -10.91 22.09 6.87
C LEU A 474 -9.58 22.01 6.12
N LEU A 475 -8.45 22.01 6.83
CA LEU A 475 -7.12 21.72 6.33
C LEU A 475 -6.63 20.39 6.90
N MET A 476 -5.97 19.56 6.08
CA MET A 476 -5.46 18.27 6.58
C MET A 476 -4.15 18.47 7.33
N ASP A 477 -3.88 17.67 8.37
CA ASP A 477 -2.71 17.86 9.23
C ASP A 477 -1.38 17.84 8.42
N GLY A 478 -1.27 16.94 7.46
CA GLY A 478 -0.13 16.91 6.53
C GLY A 478 0.02 18.15 5.64
N ASP A 479 -1.09 18.76 5.21
CA ASP A 479 -1.08 20.02 4.45
C ASP A 479 -0.70 21.20 5.36
N GLU A 480 -1.13 21.21 6.62
CA GLU A 480 -0.73 22.21 7.61
C GLU A 480 0.77 22.20 7.86
N ILE A 481 1.35 21.02 8.09
CA ILE A 481 2.80 20.86 8.25
C ILE A 481 3.56 21.33 7.00
N LEU A 482 3.04 21.07 5.80
CA LEU A 482 3.62 21.55 4.55
C LEU A 482 3.60 23.09 4.45
N ASN A 483 2.54 23.73 4.96
CA ASN A 483 2.38 25.18 5.01
C ASN A 483 3.08 25.82 6.24
N GLY A 484 3.54 25.02 7.18
CA GLY A 484 4.24 25.47 8.39
C GLY A 484 3.31 25.94 9.51
N LEU A 485 2.08 25.42 9.52
CA LEU A 485 1.04 25.61 10.53
C LEU A 485 1.15 24.50 11.60
N ASP A 486 0.45 24.66 12.72
CA ASP A 486 0.34 23.69 13.83
C ASP A 486 -1.00 22.95 13.73
N PRO A 487 -1.02 21.64 13.44
CA PRO A 487 -2.23 20.86 13.12
C PRO A 487 -3.18 20.56 14.29
N MET A 488 -3.10 21.39 15.30
CA MET A 488 -3.84 21.31 16.56
C MET A 488 -4.41 22.69 16.93
N ASP A 489 -4.22 23.70 16.08
CA ASP A 489 -4.61 25.08 16.29
C ASP A 489 -5.36 25.60 15.04
N PRO A 490 -6.69 25.60 15.05
CA PRO A 490 -7.52 25.81 13.86
C PRO A 490 -7.59 27.29 13.42
N ASP A 491 -6.85 28.19 14.07
CA ASP A 491 -6.78 29.64 13.82
C ASP A 491 -5.43 30.15 14.38
N GLN A 492 -4.37 30.09 13.56
CA GLN A 492 -2.99 30.31 14.01
C GLN A 492 -2.69 31.73 14.44
N ASP A 493 -3.33 32.69 13.80
CA ASP A 493 -3.07 34.10 14.04
C ASP A 493 -4.09 34.78 14.96
N LEU A 494 -5.18 34.08 15.26
CA LEU A 494 -6.24 34.44 16.21
C LEU A 494 -7.10 35.61 15.73
N ASP A 495 -7.41 35.65 14.43
CA ASP A 495 -8.26 36.67 13.82
C ASP A 495 -9.72 36.26 13.59
N LEU A 496 -10.08 35.04 14.03
CA LEU A 496 -11.41 34.43 13.98
C LEU A 496 -11.80 33.81 12.63
N ILE A 497 -10.87 33.69 11.69
CA ILE A 497 -11.01 32.89 10.48
C ILE A 497 -10.23 31.58 10.69
N LEU A 498 -10.69 30.47 10.12
CA LEU A 498 -10.00 29.19 10.20
C LEU A 498 -8.91 29.10 9.12
N ASP A 499 -7.76 28.49 9.41
CA ASP A 499 -6.65 28.41 8.47
C ASP A 499 -7.07 27.71 7.17
N GLY A 500 -7.85 26.62 7.27
CA GLY A 500 -8.40 25.92 6.11
C GLY A 500 -9.25 26.81 5.20
N TRP A 501 -10.05 27.72 5.76
CA TRP A 501 -10.82 28.70 4.99
C TRP A 501 -9.91 29.75 4.35
N GLU A 502 -8.93 30.25 5.10
CA GLU A 502 -7.96 31.22 4.60
C GLU A 502 -7.16 30.66 3.42
N ILE A 503 -6.65 29.43 3.51
CA ILE A 503 -5.94 28.77 2.42
C ILE A 503 -6.85 28.56 1.20
N ALA A 504 -8.11 28.18 1.41
CA ALA A 504 -9.08 27.99 0.32
C ALA A 504 -9.34 29.29 -0.46
N TYR A 505 -9.37 30.43 0.23
CA TYR A 505 -9.60 31.75 -0.36
C TYR A 505 -8.31 32.56 -0.58
N GLY A 506 -7.13 32.00 -0.30
CA GLY A 506 -5.84 32.65 -0.57
C GLY A 506 -5.49 33.81 0.37
N LEU A 507 -6.04 33.83 1.58
CA LEU A 507 -5.56 34.63 2.71
C LEU A 507 -4.28 34.01 3.30
N ASP A 508 -3.65 34.69 4.24
CA ASP A 508 -2.43 34.24 4.90
C ASP A 508 -2.74 33.91 6.37
N PRO A 509 -2.79 32.61 6.77
CA PRO A 509 -3.13 32.19 8.14
C PRO A 509 -2.22 32.69 9.26
N LEU A 510 -1.17 33.45 8.91
CA LEU A 510 -0.23 34.07 9.84
C LEU A 510 -0.35 35.60 9.86
N ASN A 511 -1.38 36.17 9.23
CA ASN A 511 -1.60 37.60 9.01
C ASN A 511 -3.00 38.11 9.46
N THR A 512 -3.12 38.33 10.77
CA THR A 512 -4.31 38.90 11.47
C THR A 512 -5.00 40.16 10.91
N THR A 513 -4.44 40.80 9.88
CA THR A 513 -4.97 42.05 9.33
C THR A 513 -5.84 41.86 8.11
N ASP A 514 -5.71 40.75 7.37
CA ASP A 514 -6.53 40.50 6.19
C ASP A 514 -7.95 40.05 6.55
N ALA A 515 -8.23 39.50 7.74
CA ALA A 515 -9.60 39.34 8.23
C ALA A 515 -10.46 40.62 8.18
N SER A 516 -9.82 41.79 8.33
CA SER A 516 -10.49 43.09 8.31
C SER A 516 -10.53 43.77 6.94
N ASP A 517 -9.93 43.14 5.93
CA ASP A 517 -10.03 43.58 4.55
C ASP A 517 -11.40 43.16 3.98
N ASP A 518 -11.78 43.83 2.89
CA ASP A 518 -13.05 43.69 2.17
C ASP A 518 -12.63 43.50 0.70
N PHE A 519 -12.44 42.24 0.30
CA PHE A 519 -11.75 41.88 -0.95
C PHE A 519 -12.55 42.33 -2.16
N GLU A 520 -13.82 41.95 -2.23
CA GLU A 520 -14.79 42.52 -3.14
C GLU A 520 -15.64 43.56 -2.39
N PRO A 521 -15.49 44.87 -2.68
CA PRO A 521 -16.04 45.96 -1.87
C PRO A 521 -17.57 46.10 -1.92
N ASP A 522 -18.25 45.18 -1.27
CA ASP A 522 -19.71 45.07 -1.14
C ASP A 522 -20.21 45.49 0.26
N GLY A 523 -19.29 45.60 1.22
CA GLY A 523 -19.55 46.03 2.59
C GLY A 523 -19.45 44.95 3.66
N LEU A 524 -19.01 43.73 3.33
CA LEU A 524 -18.58 42.72 4.30
C LEU A 524 -17.06 42.61 4.34
N THR A 525 -16.51 42.41 5.53
CA THR A 525 -15.10 42.03 5.71
C THR A 525 -14.91 40.53 5.57
N ASN A 526 -13.71 40.06 5.27
CA ASN A 526 -13.41 38.62 5.12
C ASN A 526 -13.89 37.80 6.33
N VAL A 527 -13.76 38.31 7.56
CA VAL A 527 -14.26 37.63 8.77
C VAL A 527 -15.79 37.62 8.86
N GLU A 528 -16.46 38.63 8.32
CA GLU A 528 -17.92 38.64 8.21
C GLU A 528 -18.39 37.68 7.12
N GLU A 529 -17.67 37.59 6.00
CA GLU A 529 -17.95 36.64 4.92
C GLU A 529 -17.78 35.20 5.39
N PHE A 530 -16.71 34.91 6.13
CA PHE A 530 -16.53 33.63 6.82
C PHE A 530 -17.73 33.30 7.74
N ALA A 531 -18.22 34.28 8.51
CA ALA A 531 -19.34 34.09 9.43
C ALA A 531 -20.69 33.87 8.73
N TRP A 532 -20.85 34.36 7.49
CA TRP A 532 -22.05 34.21 6.68
C TRP A 532 -21.97 33.09 5.62
N ASP A 533 -20.83 32.42 5.51
CA ASP A 533 -20.57 31.37 4.50
C ASP A 533 -20.73 31.92 3.07
N THR A 534 -20.19 33.12 2.82
CA THR A 534 -20.17 33.79 1.51
C THR A 534 -18.77 33.73 0.86
N ASP A 535 -18.69 33.98 -0.44
CA ASP A 535 -17.42 33.98 -1.18
C ASP A 535 -16.79 35.39 -1.18
N PRO A 536 -15.61 35.61 -0.55
CA PRO A 536 -14.92 36.91 -0.48
C PRO A 536 -14.54 37.55 -1.82
N TYR A 537 -14.70 36.81 -2.92
CA TYR A 537 -14.45 37.29 -4.27
C TYR A 537 -15.73 37.56 -5.08
N LEU A 538 -16.91 37.38 -4.48
CA LEU A 538 -18.20 37.64 -5.10
C LEU A 538 -18.98 38.64 -4.26
N SER A 539 -19.42 39.73 -4.88
CA SER A 539 -20.28 40.70 -4.21
C SER A 539 -21.72 40.20 -3.99
N ASP A 540 -22.10 39.07 -4.57
CA ASP A 540 -23.46 38.51 -4.66
C ASP A 540 -23.30 37.00 -4.82
N THR A 541 -23.30 36.29 -3.69
CA THR A 541 -22.93 34.88 -3.58
C THR A 541 -24.00 33.96 -4.19
N ASP A 542 -25.28 34.24 -3.95
CA ASP A 542 -26.38 33.42 -4.45
C ASP A 542 -26.97 33.87 -5.80
N SER A 543 -26.46 34.99 -6.33
CA SER A 543 -26.79 35.55 -7.65
C SER A 543 -28.25 35.99 -7.78
N ASP A 544 -28.85 36.48 -6.70
CA ASP A 544 -30.23 36.95 -6.66
C ASP A 544 -30.40 38.44 -7.01
N THR A 545 -29.28 39.14 -7.24
CA THR A 545 -29.11 40.57 -7.55
C THR A 545 -28.98 41.54 -6.38
N LEU A 546 -29.11 41.08 -5.14
CA LEU A 546 -28.64 41.82 -3.96
C LEU A 546 -27.16 41.52 -3.72
N THR A 547 -26.46 42.44 -3.06
CA THR A 547 -25.09 42.14 -2.63
C THR A 547 -25.11 41.57 -1.23
N ASP A 548 -24.19 40.67 -0.89
CA ASP A 548 -24.15 40.01 0.41
C ASP A 548 -24.13 41.05 1.55
N GLY A 549 -23.36 42.12 1.37
CA GLY A 549 -23.36 43.27 2.26
C GLY A 549 -24.68 44.03 2.39
N ASP A 550 -25.47 44.17 1.33
CA ASP A 550 -26.80 44.83 1.37
C ASP A 550 -27.82 43.92 2.06
N GLU A 551 -27.74 42.61 1.82
CA GLU A 551 -28.60 41.61 2.45
C GLU A 551 -28.41 41.60 3.97
N VAL A 552 -27.17 41.45 4.43
CA VAL A 552 -26.84 41.41 5.85
C VAL A 552 -27.12 42.75 6.55
N ASN A 553 -26.70 43.87 5.95
CA ASN A 553 -26.71 45.16 6.64
C ASN A 553 -28.00 45.96 6.46
N ILE A 554 -28.80 45.71 5.42
CA ILE A 554 -29.97 46.53 5.06
C ILE A 554 -31.26 45.71 5.09
N HIS A 555 -31.29 44.55 4.44
CA HIS A 555 -32.54 43.83 4.15
C HIS A 555 -32.87 42.74 5.17
N GLY A 556 -31.85 42.16 5.81
CA GLY A 556 -32.01 41.04 6.74
C GLY A 556 -32.35 39.72 6.06
N THR A 557 -32.02 39.60 4.78
CA THR A 557 -32.09 38.37 3.97
C THR A 557 -30.81 37.54 4.15
N HIS A 558 -30.81 36.32 3.61
CA HIS A 558 -29.69 35.39 3.73
C HIS A 558 -28.84 35.40 2.45
N PRO A 559 -27.56 35.81 2.49
CA PRO A 559 -26.75 36.04 1.29
C PRO A 559 -26.33 34.79 0.50
N ASN A 560 -26.65 33.61 1.03
CA ASN A 560 -26.43 32.33 0.37
C ASN A 560 -27.75 31.62 0.01
N ASN A 561 -28.88 32.34 0.08
CA ASN A 561 -30.20 31.82 -0.22
C ASN A 561 -31.02 32.85 -1.02
N PRO A 562 -31.21 32.63 -2.34
CA PRO A 562 -31.75 33.66 -3.22
C PRO A 562 -33.26 33.92 -3.02
N ASP A 563 -33.92 33.17 -2.13
CA ASP A 563 -35.35 33.25 -1.78
C ASP A 563 -35.43 32.97 -0.26
N THR A 564 -35.26 34.01 0.55
CA THR A 564 -35.08 33.89 2.00
C THR A 564 -36.31 33.33 2.70
N ASP A 565 -37.50 33.57 2.19
CA ASP A 565 -38.76 33.20 2.82
C ASP A 565 -39.54 32.05 2.13
N ASP A 566 -38.93 31.44 1.12
CA ASP A 566 -39.37 30.26 0.39
C ASP A 566 -40.72 30.44 -0.34
N ASP A 567 -40.97 31.64 -0.89
CA ASP A 567 -42.25 31.97 -1.54
C ASP A 567 -42.23 31.86 -3.08
N GLN A 568 -41.06 31.59 -3.66
CA GLN A 568 -40.74 31.51 -5.09
C GLN A 568 -40.47 32.84 -5.79
N LEU A 569 -40.31 33.94 -5.07
CA LEU A 569 -39.67 35.16 -5.56
C LEU A 569 -38.25 35.23 -5.01
N THR A 570 -37.33 35.82 -5.78
CA THR A 570 -36.01 36.09 -5.24
C THR A 570 -36.00 37.38 -4.43
N ASP A 571 -35.16 37.47 -3.41
CA ASP A 571 -35.14 38.62 -2.51
C ASP A 571 -34.88 39.93 -3.29
N GLY A 572 -33.99 39.88 -4.28
CA GLY A 572 -33.72 40.97 -5.21
C GLY A 572 -34.93 41.36 -6.08
N ASP A 573 -35.73 40.40 -6.57
CA ASP A 573 -36.95 40.68 -7.34
C ASP A 573 -38.01 41.32 -6.43
N GLU A 574 -38.14 40.83 -5.20
CA GLU A 574 -39.04 41.41 -4.21
C GLU A 574 -38.70 42.85 -3.88
N ILE A 575 -37.42 43.14 -3.62
CA ILE A 575 -36.98 44.48 -3.23
C ILE A 575 -36.98 45.45 -4.42
N PHE A 576 -36.48 45.04 -5.59
CA PHE A 576 -36.29 45.94 -6.72
C PHE A 576 -37.46 46.01 -7.71
N ILE A 577 -38.28 44.95 -7.81
CA ILE A 577 -39.35 44.85 -8.81
C ILE A 577 -40.73 44.95 -8.16
N HIS A 578 -40.99 44.16 -7.12
CA HIS A 578 -42.35 43.97 -6.58
C HIS A 578 -42.67 44.89 -5.39
N GLY A 579 -41.66 45.28 -4.60
CA GLY A 579 -41.81 46.07 -3.39
C GLY A 579 -42.44 45.30 -2.22
N THR A 580 -42.39 43.97 -2.27
CA THR A 580 -42.80 43.02 -1.21
C THR A 580 -41.71 42.92 -0.13
N ASN A 581 -41.93 42.10 0.89
CA ASN A 581 -40.98 41.91 1.98
C ASN A 581 -40.34 40.53 1.91
N ALA A 582 -39.08 40.49 1.45
CA ALA A 582 -38.24 39.31 1.25
C ALA A 582 -37.92 38.45 2.48
N THR A 583 -38.59 38.68 3.60
CA THR A 583 -38.45 37.88 4.84
C THR A 583 -39.81 37.40 5.35
N ASN A 584 -40.85 37.59 4.55
CA ASN A 584 -42.22 37.30 4.90
C ASN A 584 -43.02 36.93 3.64
N PRO A 585 -43.37 35.63 3.48
CA PRO A 585 -43.87 35.10 2.22
C PRO A 585 -45.30 35.55 1.86
N ASP A 586 -45.92 36.47 2.62
CA ASP A 586 -47.28 37.01 2.44
C ASP A 586 -47.32 38.44 3.02
N SER A 587 -46.91 39.42 2.21
CA SER A 587 -46.64 40.81 2.60
C SER A 587 -47.84 41.54 3.20
N GLU A 588 -49.05 41.30 2.69
CA GLU A 588 -50.31 41.86 3.19
C GLU A 588 -51.02 41.01 4.23
N SER A 589 -50.54 39.80 4.48
CA SER A 589 -51.12 38.82 5.39
C SER A 589 -52.57 38.45 5.01
N ASP A 590 -52.84 38.23 3.73
CA ASP A 590 -54.17 37.84 3.24
C ASP A 590 -54.38 36.33 3.04
N GLY A 591 -53.31 35.55 3.19
CA GLY A 591 -53.29 34.10 3.13
C GLY A 591 -52.83 33.51 1.79
N MET A 592 -52.39 34.34 0.85
CA MET A 592 -51.75 33.94 -0.40
C MET A 592 -50.29 34.39 -0.39
N PRO A 593 -49.34 33.56 -0.86
CA PRO A 593 -47.95 34.00 -0.95
C PRO A 593 -47.69 35.01 -2.06
N ASP A 594 -46.74 35.92 -1.87
CA ASP A 594 -46.46 37.00 -2.83
C ASP A 594 -46.05 36.43 -4.20
N GLY A 595 -45.21 35.39 -4.20
CA GLY A 595 -44.83 34.66 -5.41
C GLY A 595 -45.98 33.97 -6.13
N TYR A 596 -46.98 33.46 -5.40
CA TYR A 596 -48.20 32.94 -6.02
C TYR A 596 -49.02 34.06 -6.67
N GLU A 597 -49.16 35.19 -5.99
CA GLU A 597 -49.92 36.32 -6.49
C GLU A 597 -49.30 36.91 -7.76
N ILE A 598 -47.98 37.12 -7.78
CA ILE A 598 -47.26 37.58 -8.98
C ILE A 598 -47.41 36.59 -10.14
N ALA A 599 -47.25 35.29 -9.89
CA ALA A 599 -47.41 34.25 -10.91
C ALA A 599 -48.82 34.23 -11.52
N ASN A 600 -49.84 34.63 -10.76
CA ASN A 600 -51.25 34.67 -11.19
C ASN A 600 -51.76 36.08 -11.52
N SER A 601 -50.86 37.07 -11.65
CA SER A 601 -51.22 38.47 -11.97
C SER A 601 -52.18 39.13 -10.94
N LEU A 602 -52.12 38.67 -9.69
CA LEU A 602 -52.74 39.30 -8.52
C LEU A 602 -51.81 40.38 -7.95
N ASN A 603 -52.21 41.04 -6.86
CA ASN A 603 -51.47 42.17 -6.31
C ASN A 603 -50.99 41.90 -4.87
N PRO A 604 -49.70 41.52 -4.68
CA PRO A 604 -49.11 41.12 -3.39
C PRO A 604 -48.77 42.30 -2.49
N LEU A 605 -49.57 43.37 -2.55
CA LEU A 605 -49.48 44.52 -1.64
C LEU A 605 -50.87 44.99 -1.24
N PHE A 606 -51.90 44.21 -1.56
CA PHE A 606 -53.29 44.56 -1.36
C PHE A 606 -54.13 43.31 -1.23
N ASN A 607 -54.62 43.09 -0.02
CA ASN A 607 -55.58 42.05 0.32
C ASN A 607 -56.75 41.97 -0.69
N ASP A 608 -56.60 41.06 -1.64
CA ASP A 608 -57.54 40.78 -2.72
C ASP A 608 -58.06 39.33 -2.68
N SER A 609 -57.68 38.56 -1.65
CA SER A 609 -58.14 37.20 -1.31
C SER A 609 -59.63 36.92 -1.53
N GLY A 610 -60.50 37.93 -1.41
CA GLY A 610 -61.95 37.84 -1.59
C GLY A 610 -62.49 38.28 -2.96
N LEU A 611 -61.63 38.65 -3.91
CA LEU A 611 -61.99 38.96 -5.29
C LEU A 611 -62.17 37.68 -6.11
N ASP A 612 -62.82 37.82 -7.27
CA ASP A 612 -63.14 36.76 -8.24
C ASP A 612 -63.01 37.41 -9.64
N PRO A 613 -61.79 37.55 -10.20
CA PRO A 613 -61.53 38.27 -11.45
C PRO A 613 -62.06 37.53 -12.69
N ASP A 614 -62.04 36.20 -12.71
CA ASP A 614 -62.52 35.37 -13.82
C ASP A 614 -64.04 35.09 -13.81
N LEU A 615 -64.72 35.41 -12.69
CA LEU A 615 -66.15 35.29 -12.45
C LEU A 615 -66.67 33.85 -12.44
N ASP A 616 -65.86 32.90 -12.00
CA ASP A 616 -66.23 31.49 -11.88
C ASP A 616 -66.89 31.12 -10.53
N THR A 617 -67.00 32.09 -9.60
CA THR A 617 -67.54 32.02 -8.24
C THR A 617 -66.62 31.46 -7.15
N ILE A 618 -65.36 31.18 -7.46
CA ILE A 618 -64.31 30.90 -6.49
C ILE A 618 -63.55 32.22 -6.24
N THR A 619 -63.12 32.48 -5.00
CA THR A 619 -62.31 33.68 -4.69
C THR A 619 -60.83 33.37 -4.89
N ASN A 620 -59.98 34.38 -5.12
CA ASN A 620 -58.52 34.21 -5.25
C ASN A 620 -57.93 33.24 -4.21
N LEU A 621 -58.25 33.43 -2.92
CA LEU A 621 -57.78 32.53 -1.84
C LEU A 621 -58.37 31.12 -1.92
N GLY A 622 -59.62 31.00 -2.37
CA GLY A 622 -60.23 29.72 -2.66
C GLY A 622 -59.50 29.00 -3.78
N GLU A 623 -59.08 29.73 -4.81
CA GLU A 623 -58.36 29.18 -5.96
C GLU A 623 -56.95 28.77 -5.64
N PHE A 624 -56.23 29.55 -4.83
CA PHE A 624 -54.97 29.15 -4.24
C PHE A 624 -55.12 27.79 -3.50
N GLY A 625 -56.15 27.67 -2.65
CA GLY A 625 -56.43 26.44 -1.92
C GLY A 625 -56.87 25.25 -2.79
N TYR A 626 -57.46 25.49 -3.96
CA TYR A 626 -57.91 24.42 -4.89
C TYR A 626 -56.94 24.16 -6.05
N GLY A 627 -55.94 25.01 -6.26
CA GLY A 627 -55.06 24.98 -7.43
C GLY A 627 -55.79 25.30 -8.74
N THR A 628 -56.73 26.27 -8.71
CA THR A 628 -57.43 26.78 -9.91
C THR A 628 -56.90 28.16 -10.32
N ASN A 629 -57.42 28.75 -11.40
CA ASN A 629 -56.85 29.94 -12.03
C ASN A 629 -57.75 31.17 -11.82
N PRO A 630 -57.28 32.21 -11.11
CA PRO A 630 -58.03 33.44 -10.88
C PRO A 630 -58.23 34.37 -12.07
#